data_AF-A0A923WR59-F1
#
_entry.id   AF-A0A923WR59-F1
#
_cell.length_a   1.000
_cell.length_b   1.000
_cell.length_c   1.000
_cell.angle_alpha   90.00
_cell.angle_beta   90.00
_cell.angle_gamma   90.00
#
_symmetry.space_group_name_H-M   'P 1'
#
loop_
_entity.id
_entity.type
_entity.pdbx_description
1 polymer ?
#
loop_
_entity_poly.entity_id
_entity_poly.type
_entity_poly.pdbx_seq_one_letter_code
_entity_poly.pdbx_strand_id
1 'polypeptide(L)'
;MPNVSAYKEIILSLNNLKEKSTYYEENWAGIELKGDYDNTIFQKYRDIYGLLSRLSCESFVKFWFDSDEVDLDGVEDYESKPNSYFESKLTFNKQGLLEKSFNQIYQSFFLTSDSCEKWLSPLNPLDENSPLNRFSPLYIYVKDLENKIGNDILALVPFDFDVKLLPIQPISYLPTIKSIKESVHFISDIKTSFNLNTYALEAADYDSKLGRAMLKQSSIILSISIVDEFYDFDKVILNGLRRLSLPVYDASDNCTYQFVGSLVQLVKWIYEDRVNTRKKLFNERLTLEADDSKTLIKALQLHLGDSLEQAKERYNFVILDRKDAYVKELKDLLKDLRAQSDLYSQKIRGLLSNFLRDVLAALVLVGFTIFTKFT
;
A
#
# COMPACT_ATOMS: atom_id res chain seq x y z
N MET A 1 13.98 -23.17 18.46
CA MET A 1 12.83 -22.61 17.72
C MET A 1 12.57 -23.47 16.47
N PRO A 2 11.74 -24.52 16.60
CA PRO A 2 11.62 -25.59 15.59
C PRO A 2 10.86 -25.23 14.31
N ASN A 3 9.99 -24.22 14.33
CA ASN A 3 8.99 -24.04 13.26
C ASN A 3 9.55 -23.45 11.95
N VAL A 4 10.54 -22.54 12.00
CA VAL A 4 11.15 -21.95 10.78
C VAL A 4 12.06 -22.94 10.06
N SER A 5 12.72 -23.84 10.81
CA SER A 5 13.54 -24.93 10.22
C SER A 5 12.66 -25.91 9.45
N ALA A 6 11.55 -26.34 10.07
CA ALA A 6 10.58 -27.25 9.44
C ALA A 6 10.00 -26.67 8.14
N TYR A 7 9.70 -25.37 8.10
CA TYR A 7 9.20 -24.71 6.89
C TYR A 7 10.19 -24.78 5.72
N LYS A 8 11.47 -24.49 5.98
CA LYS A 8 12.53 -24.58 4.97
C LYS A 8 12.77 -26.03 4.53
N GLU A 9 12.71 -26.98 5.46
CA GLU A 9 12.83 -28.42 5.17
C GLU A 9 11.69 -28.92 4.27
N ILE A 10 10.46 -28.43 4.45
CA ILE A 10 9.32 -28.74 3.58
C ILE A 10 9.57 -28.26 2.14
N ILE A 11 10.02 -27.01 1.98
CA ILE A 11 10.31 -26.44 0.65
C ILE A 11 11.40 -27.25 -0.06
N LEU A 12 12.48 -27.65 0.65
CA LEU A 12 13.53 -28.49 0.07
C LEU A 12 12.99 -29.87 -0.35
N SER A 13 12.18 -30.48 0.50
CA SER A 13 11.60 -31.80 0.22
C SER A 13 10.68 -31.77 -1.00
N LEU A 14 9.85 -30.73 -1.12
CA LEU A 14 8.99 -30.51 -2.28
C LEU A 14 9.78 -30.20 -3.55
N ASN A 15 10.85 -29.40 -3.46
CA ASN A 15 11.72 -29.15 -4.61
C ASN A 15 12.42 -30.42 -5.10
N ASN A 16 12.90 -31.26 -4.18
CA ASN A 16 13.52 -32.55 -4.51
C ASN A 16 12.52 -33.52 -5.16
N LEU A 17 11.23 -33.41 -4.87
CA LEU A 17 10.18 -34.18 -5.56
C LEU A 17 9.91 -33.60 -6.95
N LYS A 18 9.82 -32.26 -7.07
CA LYS A 18 9.66 -31.57 -8.35
C LYS A 18 10.73 -31.95 -9.37
N GLU A 19 11.99 -32.09 -8.95
CA GLU A 19 13.09 -32.48 -9.86
C GLU A 19 12.94 -33.91 -10.43
N LYS A 20 12.14 -34.75 -9.79
CA LYS A 20 11.85 -36.13 -10.21
C LYS A 20 10.47 -36.29 -10.86
N SER A 21 9.63 -35.26 -10.82
CA SER A 21 8.25 -35.34 -11.27
C SER A 21 8.17 -35.16 -12.79
N THR A 22 7.27 -35.90 -13.44
CA THR A 22 6.96 -35.74 -14.86
C THR A 22 6.01 -34.56 -15.10
N TYR A 23 5.23 -34.19 -14.08
CA TYR A 23 4.34 -33.04 -14.06
C TYR A 23 4.59 -32.19 -12.81
N TYR A 24 4.50 -30.88 -12.98
CA TYR A 24 4.54 -29.91 -11.89
C TYR A 24 3.67 -28.70 -12.24
N GLU A 25 2.77 -28.36 -11.33
CA GLU A 25 1.99 -27.15 -11.36
C GLU A 25 2.01 -26.50 -9.98
N GLU A 26 2.20 -25.19 -9.95
CA GLU A 26 2.17 -24.41 -8.72
C GLU A 26 1.42 -23.11 -8.94
N ASN A 27 0.53 -22.79 -8.00
CA ASN A 27 -0.16 -21.52 -7.91
C ASN A 27 -0.06 -20.98 -6.47
N TRP A 28 -0.81 -19.94 -6.13
CA TRP A 28 -0.79 -19.39 -4.76
C TRP A 28 -1.28 -20.38 -3.69
N ALA A 29 -2.36 -21.11 -3.97
CA ALA A 29 -3.06 -21.93 -2.99
C ALA A 29 -2.41 -23.29 -2.79
N GLY A 30 -1.74 -23.84 -3.81
CA GLY A 30 -1.17 -25.17 -3.71
C GLY A 30 -0.16 -25.55 -4.80
N ILE A 31 0.34 -26.77 -4.65
CA ILE A 31 1.27 -27.42 -5.57
C ILE A 31 0.68 -28.78 -5.94
N GLU A 32 0.77 -29.14 -7.21
CA GLU A 32 0.51 -30.49 -7.71
C GLU A 32 1.78 -31.05 -8.38
N LEU A 33 2.18 -32.24 -7.95
CA LEU A 33 3.29 -33.00 -8.51
C LEU A 33 2.78 -34.36 -8.97
N LYS A 34 3.19 -34.80 -10.16
CA LYS A 34 2.94 -36.17 -10.61
C LYS A 34 4.20 -36.79 -11.16
N GLY A 35 4.37 -38.08 -10.95
CA GLY A 35 5.53 -38.81 -11.42
C GLY A 35 5.20 -40.26 -11.68
N ASP A 36 6.03 -40.91 -12.48
CA ASP A 36 5.94 -42.35 -12.73
C ASP A 36 6.44 -43.14 -11.50
N TYR A 37 6.39 -44.46 -11.60
CA TYR A 37 6.93 -45.34 -10.57
C TYR A 37 8.40 -45.04 -10.20
N ASP A 38 8.65 -44.73 -8.93
CA ASP A 38 9.96 -44.51 -8.32
C ASP A 38 9.93 -45.02 -6.87
N ASN A 39 10.68 -46.08 -6.58
CA ASN A 39 10.78 -46.66 -5.24
C ASN A 39 11.25 -45.68 -4.14
N THR A 40 11.91 -44.58 -4.51
CA THR A 40 12.34 -43.58 -3.54
C THR A 40 11.21 -42.64 -3.10
N ILE A 41 10.05 -42.67 -3.75
CA ILE A 41 8.95 -41.74 -3.45
C ILE A 41 8.30 -42.01 -2.08
N PHE A 42 8.22 -43.29 -1.68
CA PHE A 42 7.63 -43.70 -0.41
C PHE A 42 8.34 -43.03 0.77
N GLN A 43 9.68 -43.05 0.78
CA GLN A 43 10.47 -42.39 1.81
C GLN A 43 10.28 -40.87 1.80
N LYS A 44 10.25 -40.26 0.61
CA LYS A 44 10.04 -38.80 0.49
C LYS A 44 8.66 -38.37 1.00
N TYR A 45 7.63 -39.16 0.76
CA TYR A 45 6.27 -38.90 1.27
C TYR A 45 6.25 -39.00 2.80
N ARG A 46 6.89 -40.03 3.38
CA ARG A 46 7.07 -40.14 4.84
C ARG A 46 7.82 -38.95 5.42
N ASP A 47 8.88 -38.49 4.77
CA ASP A 47 9.67 -37.34 5.23
C ASP A 47 8.82 -36.06 5.25
N ILE A 48 8.07 -35.79 4.18
CA ILE A 48 7.16 -34.62 4.11
C ILE A 48 6.05 -34.72 5.17
N TYR A 49 5.43 -35.90 5.29
CA TYR A 49 4.40 -36.11 6.30
C TYR A 49 4.97 -35.88 7.70
N GLY A 50 6.13 -36.44 8.02
CA GLY A 50 6.79 -36.26 9.31
C GLY A 50 7.14 -34.80 9.61
N LEU A 51 7.53 -34.02 8.60
CA LEU A 51 7.74 -32.57 8.74
C LEU A 51 6.43 -31.83 9.03
N LEU A 52 5.34 -32.19 8.37
CA LEU A 52 4.02 -31.60 8.59
C LEU A 52 3.42 -32.00 9.94
N SER A 53 3.65 -33.23 10.41
CA SER A 53 3.23 -33.68 11.74
C SER A 53 3.87 -32.87 12.87
N ARG A 54 5.13 -32.46 12.71
CA ARG A 54 5.80 -31.54 13.66
C ARG A 54 5.10 -30.18 13.76
N LEU A 55 4.33 -29.80 12.75
CA LEU A 55 3.56 -28.54 12.67
C LEU A 55 2.05 -28.74 12.88
N SER A 56 1.60 -29.98 13.12
CA SER A 56 0.18 -30.38 13.15
C SER A 56 -0.57 -29.89 11.91
N CYS A 57 -0.01 -30.19 10.73
CA CYS A 57 -0.45 -29.77 9.41
C CYS A 57 -0.54 -30.94 8.42
N GLU A 58 -0.74 -32.16 8.91
CA GLU A 58 -0.73 -33.40 8.13
C GLU A 58 -1.75 -33.38 7.00
N SER A 59 -2.94 -32.80 7.25
CA SER A 59 -4.01 -32.67 6.27
C SER A 59 -3.71 -31.72 5.10
N PHE A 60 -2.57 -31.03 5.12
CA PHE A 60 -2.17 -30.14 4.03
C PHE A 60 -1.42 -30.86 2.92
N VAL A 61 -1.08 -32.13 3.11
CA VAL A 61 -0.57 -32.98 2.03
C VAL A 61 -1.56 -34.13 1.81
N LYS A 62 -1.74 -34.48 0.55
CA LYS A 62 -2.48 -35.66 0.13
C LYS A 62 -1.63 -36.40 -0.89
N PHE A 63 -1.64 -37.73 -0.80
CA PHE A 63 -0.91 -38.62 -1.68
C PHE A 63 -1.89 -39.48 -2.46
N TRP A 64 -1.57 -39.75 -3.70
CA TRP A 64 -2.31 -40.67 -4.55
C TRP A 64 -1.35 -41.62 -5.25
N PHE A 65 -1.77 -42.87 -5.37
CA PHE A 65 -1.21 -43.84 -6.29
C PHE A 65 -2.31 -44.24 -7.27
N ASP A 66 -2.04 -44.06 -8.56
CA ASP A 66 -2.99 -44.16 -9.65
C ASP A 66 -4.26 -43.31 -9.41
N SER A 67 -5.35 -43.91 -8.92
CA SER A 67 -6.62 -43.22 -8.63
C SER A 67 -7.00 -43.23 -7.14
N ASP A 68 -6.21 -43.87 -6.29
CA ASP A 68 -6.53 -44.04 -4.88
C ASP A 68 -5.83 -42.98 -4.04
N GLU A 69 -6.59 -42.19 -3.27
CA GLU A 69 -6.04 -41.33 -2.21
C GLU A 69 -5.58 -42.22 -1.06
N VAL A 70 -4.32 -42.08 -0.66
CA VAL A 70 -3.71 -42.91 0.39
C VAL A 70 -3.24 -42.05 1.56
N ASP A 71 -3.42 -42.58 2.76
CA ASP A 71 -2.74 -42.11 3.95
C ASP A 71 -1.40 -42.84 4.12
N LEU A 72 -0.71 -42.59 5.24
CA LEU A 72 0.58 -43.23 5.53
C LEU A 72 0.51 -44.75 5.52
N ASP A 73 -0.55 -45.34 6.08
CA ASP A 73 -0.71 -46.79 6.14
C ASP A 73 -0.87 -47.35 4.72
N GLY A 74 -1.64 -46.65 3.87
CA GLY A 74 -1.74 -46.97 2.45
C GLY A 74 -0.40 -46.87 1.71
N VAL A 75 0.47 -45.91 2.05
CA VAL A 75 1.83 -45.81 1.46
C VAL A 75 2.65 -47.08 1.75
N GLU A 76 2.55 -47.66 2.94
CA GLU A 76 3.25 -48.91 3.31
C GLU A 76 2.73 -50.12 2.51
N ASP A 77 1.41 -50.19 2.29
CA ASP A 77 0.79 -51.26 1.49
C ASP A 77 1.32 -51.27 0.04
N TYR A 78 1.47 -50.08 -0.57
CA TYR A 78 2.04 -49.95 -1.92
C TYR A 78 3.56 -50.23 -1.94
N GLU A 79 4.32 -49.84 -0.91
CA GLU A 79 5.77 -50.12 -0.84
C GLU A 79 6.08 -51.62 -0.72
N SER A 80 5.21 -52.40 -0.08
CA SER A 80 5.38 -53.83 0.11
C SER A 80 5.38 -54.66 -1.19
N LYS A 81 4.91 -54.07 -2.30
CA LYS A 81 4.77 -54.72 -3.60
C LYS A 81 5.60 -53.98 -4.67
N PRO A 82 6.50 -54.66 -5.39
CA PRO A 82 7.21 -54.04 -6.52
C PRO A 82 6.24 -53.71 -7.66
N ASN A 83 6.45 -52.57 -8.33
CA ASN A 83 5.59 -52.04 -9.40
C ASN A 83 4.10 -51.97 -9.01
N SER A 84 3.83 -51.55 -7.77
CA SER A 84 2.48 -51.50 -7.20
C SER A 84 1.60 -50.39 -7.74
N TYR A 85 2.17 -49.41 -8.43
CA TYR A 85 1.47 -48.28 -9.04
C TYR A 85 2.17 -47.87 -10.34
N PHE A 86 1.45 -47.14 -11.20
CA PHE A 86 2.01 -46.56 -12.43
C PHE A 86 2.24 -45.07 -12.29
N GLU A 87 1.26 -44.34 -11.76
CA GLU A 87 1.32 -42.89 -11.53
C GLU A 87 1.28 -42.60 -10.03
N SER A 88 2.11 -41.66 -9.59
CA SER A 88 2.04 -41.08 -8.25
C SER A 88 1.63 -39.62 -8.38
N LYS A 89 0.79 -39.14 -7.46
CA LYS A 89 0.41 -37.73 -7.36
C LYS A 89 0.54 -37.25 -5.92
N LEU A 90 1.03 -36.03 -5.75
CA LEU A 90 1.06 -35.30 -4.50
C LEU A 90 0.39 -33.94 -4.70
N THR A 91 -0.52 -33.58 -3.80
CA THR A 91 -1.02 -32.20 -3.71
C THR A 91 -0.68 -31.63 -2.36
N PHE A 92 -0.23 -30.37 -2.36
CA PHE A 92 0.12 -29.63 -1.16
C PHE A 92 -0.70 -28.35 -1.06
N ASN A 93 -1.35 -28.13 0.09
CA ASN A 93 -2.13 -26.95 0.41
C ASN A 93 -1.25 -25.88 1.07
N LYS A 94 -0.76 -24.92 0.28
CA LYS A 94 0.02 -23.78 0.78
C LYS A 94 -0.84 -22.79 1.57
N GLN A 95 -2.10 -22.61 1.19
CA GLN A 95 -3.00 -21.67 1.86
C GLN A 95 -3.26 -22.05 3.31
N GLY A 96 -3.45 -23.34 3.60
CA GLY A 96 -3.59 -23.83 4.98
C GLY A 96 -2.36 -23.52 5.83
N LEU A 97 -1.16 -23.64 5.25
CA LEU A 97 0.10 -23.36 5.94
C LEU A 97 0.29 -21.85 6.20
N LEU A 98 -0.11 -21.01 5.24
CA LEU A 98 -0.08 -19.55 5.36
C LEU A 98 -0.93 -19.04 6.53
N GLU A 99 -2.14 -19.59 6.69
CA GLU A 99 -3.10 -19.16 7.71
C GLU A 99 -2.66 -19.46 9.15
N LYS A 100 -1.72 -20.38 9.36
CA LYS A 100 -1.16 -20.64 10.70
C LYS A 100 -0.40 -19.45 11.28
N SER A 101 0.15 -18.55 10.44
CA SER A 101 0.97 -17.38 10.77
C SER A 101 2.12 -17.67 11.77
N PHE A 102 3.36 -17.46 11.35
CA PHE A 102 4.51 -17.70 12.23
C PHE A 102 5.02 -16.37 12.77
N ASN A 103 4.93 -16.16 14.09
CA ASN A 103 5.37 -14.94 14.77
C ASN A 103 4.73 -13.64 14.23
N GLN A 104 3.41 -13.65 13.99
CA GLN A 104 2.65 -12.51 13.42
C GLN A 104 3.08 -12.10 12.00
N ILE A 105 3.88 -12.94 11.33
CA ILE A 105 4.30 -12.76 9.95
C ILE A 105 3.68 -13.88 9.11
N TYR A 106 3.06 -13.50 8.00
CA TYR A 106 2.53 -14.46 7.03
C TYR A 106 3.65 -14.92 6.10
N GLN A 107 3.73 -16.23 5.86
CA GLN A 107 4.78 -16.83 5.04
C GLN A 107 4.16 -17.75 4.00
N SER A 108 4.50 -17.51 2.74
CA SER A 108 4.21 -18.41 1.60
C SER A 108 5.49 -18.73 0.85
N PHE A 109 5.41 -19.60 -0.15
CA PHE A 109 6.58 -19.93 -0.97
C PHE A 109 6.21 -20.29 -2.41
N PHE A 110 7.22 -20.20 -3.26
CA PHE A 110 7.25 -20.76 -4.61
C PHE A 110 8.54 -21.55 -4.83
N LEU A 111 8.42 -22.70 -5.49
CA LEU A 111 9.58 -23.54 -5.84
C LEU A 111 10.35 -22.99 -7.05
N THR A 112 9.76 -22.08 -7.82
CA THR A 112 10.44 -21.36 -8.91
C THR A 112 9.96 -19.93 -9.04
N SER A 113 10.86 -19.06 -9.52
CA SER A 113 10.58 -17.67 -9.86
C SER A 113 9.58 -17.55 -11.01
N ASP A 114 9.60 -18.49 -11.95
CA ASP A 114 8.66 -18.57 -13.08
C ASP A 114 7.21 -18.84 -12.60
N SER A 115 7.00 -19.80 -11.69
CA SER A 115 5.68 -20.03 -11.08
C SER A 115 5.19 -18.82 -10.28
N CYS A 116 6.09 -18.15 -9.57
CA CYS A 116 5.76 -16.93 -8.83
C CYS A 116 5.35 -15.79 -9.77
N GLU A 117 6.09 -15.59 -10.86
CA GLU A 117 5.81 -14.57 -11.88
C GLU A 117 4.48 -14.82 -12.59
N LYS A 118 4.21 -16.07 -13.01
CA LYS A 118 2.93 -16.47 -13.62
C LYS A 118 1.73 -16.17 -12.73
N TRP A 119 1.89 -16.29 -11.41
CA TRP A 119 0.85 -15.94 -10.45
C TRP A 119 0.74 -14.41 -10.24
N LEU A 120 1.85 -13.72 -10.11
CA LEU A 120 1.90 -12.29 -9.78
C LEU A 120 1.48 -11.39 -10.94
N SER A 121 1.89 -11.72 -12.16
CA SER A 121 1.68 -10.91 -13.37
C SER A 121 0.21 -10.61 -13.72
N PRO A 122 -0.74 -11.57 -13.62
CA PRO A 122 -2.16 -11.32 -13.88
C PRO A 122 -2.93 -10.84 -12.65
N LEU A 123 -2.29 -10.75 -11.48
CA LEU A 123 -2.98 -10.38 -10.23
C LEU A 123 -3.55 -8.96 -10.31
N ASN A 124 -4.79 -8.78 -9.86
CA ASN A 124 -5.36 -7.46 -9.66
C ASN A 124 -4.84 -6.88 -8.33
N PRO A 125 -4.04 -5.80 -8.35
CA PRO A 125 -3.48 -5.27 -7.12
C PRO A 125 -4.51 -4.50 -6.28
N LEU A 126 -5.67 -4.13 -6.82
CA LEU A 126 -6.73 -3.40 -6.12
C LEU A 126 -7.71 -4.31 -5.37
N ASP A 127 -7.76 -5.60 -5.71
CA ASP A 127 -8.72 -6.55 -5.15
C ASP A 127 -8.48 -6.78 -3.65
N GLU A 128 -9.52 -6.61 -2.84
CA GLU A 128 -9.46 -6.87 -1.40
C GLU A 128 -9.09 -8.32 -1.05
N ASN A 129 -9.42 -9.27 -1.95
CA ASN A 129 -9.14 -10.69 -1.77
C ASN A 129 -7.74 -11.08 -2.25
N SER A 130 -7.02 -10.15 -2.89
CA SER A 130 -5.64 -10.37 -3.28
C SER A 130 -4.81 -10.74 -2.05
N PRO A 131 -4.01 -11.83 -2.10
CA PRO A 131 -3.18 -12.22 -0.97
C PRO A 131 -2.20 -11.13 -0.53
N LEU A 132 -1.75 -10.29 -1.47
CA LEU A 132 -0.86 -9.15 -1.20
C LEU A 132 -1.51 -8.06 -0.35
N ASN A 133 -2.85 -7.96 -0.38
CA ASN A 133 -3.61 -6.97 0.37
C ASN A 133 -4.20 -7.54 1.67
N ARG A 134 -4.53 -8.84 1.68
CA ARG A 134 -5.11 -9.52 2.83
C ARG A 134 -4.09 -9.86 3.92
N PHE A 135 -2.88 -10.22 3.54
CA PHE A 135 -1.84 -10.66 4.47
C PHE A 135 -0.74 -9.59 4.58
N SER A 136 -0.50 -9.12 5.80
CA SER A 136 0.52 -8.10 6.07
C SER A 136 1.03 -8.23 7.51
N PRO A 137 2.35 -8.27 7.75
CA PRO A 137 3.42 -8.42 6.75
C PRO A 137 3.40 -9.81 6.07
N LEU A 138 3.77 -9.86 4.79
CA LEU A 138 3.82 -11.09 3.98
C LEU A 138 5.21 -11.31 3.36
N TYR A 139 5.78 -12.48 3.61
CA TYR A 139 7.05 -12.91 3.04
C TYR A 139 6.84 -14.14 2.16
N ILE A 140 7.28 -14.06 0.92
CA ILE A 140 7.15 -15.14 -0.05
C ILE A 140 8.55 -15.64 -0.37
N TYR A 141 8.87 -16.84 0.11
CA TYR A 141 10.16 -17.48 -0.20
C TYR A 141 10.14 -17.99 -1.63
N VAL A 142 11.12 -17.60 -2.43
CA VAL A 142 11.27 -18.06 -3.81
C VAL A 142 12.60 -18.81 -3.90
N LYS A 143 12.53 -20.10 -4.24
CA LYS A 143 13.66 -21.02 -4.06
C LYS A 143 14.92 -20.65 -4.85
N ASP A 144 14.73 -20.18 -6.07
CA ASP A 144 15.74 -19.78 -7.06
C ASP A 144 15.97 -18.26 -7.11
N LEU A 145 15.42 -17.50 -6.16
CA LEU A 145 15.62 -16.06 -6.08
C LEU A 145 16.95 -15.75 -5.40
N GLU A 146 17.77 -14.93 -6.05
CA GLU A 146 19.09 -14.54 -5.54
C GLU A 146 19.04 -13.38 -4.54
N ASN A 147 18.19 -12.38 -4.80
CA ASN A 147 18.13 -11.12 -4.04
C ASN A 147 16.70 -10.83 -3.57
N LYS A 148 16.55 -10.20 -2.39
CA LYS A 148 15.25 -9.71 -1.87
C LYS A 148 14.64 -8.72 -2.86
N ILE A 149 13.34 -8.87 -3.14
CA ILE A 149 12.53 -7.95 -3.93
C ILE A 149 11.35 -7.49 -3.07
N GLY A 150 11.16 -6.17 -2.91
CA GLY A 150 10.03 -5.62 -2.15
C GLY A 150 10.48 -4.78 -0.96
N ASN A 151 9.77 -4.87 0.16
CA ASN A 151 10.05 -4.12 1.37
C ASN A 151 9.66 -4.92 2.63
N ASP A 152 9.72 -4.30 3.81
CA ASP A 152 9.45 -4.98 5.07
C ASP A 152 7.97 -5.33 5.33
N ILE A 153 7.04 -4.84 4.50
CA ILE A 153 5.61 -5.18 4.54
C ILE A 153 5.31 -6.35 3.61
N LEU A 154 5.86 -6.31 2.39
CA LEU A 154 5.75 -7.36 1.39
C LEU A 154 7.09 -7.57 0.70
N ALA A 155 7.66 -8.77 0.88
CA ALA A 155 8.89 -9.14 0.21
C ALA A 155 8.83 -10.54 -0.41
N LEU A 156 9.38 -10.64 -1.61
CA LEU A 156 9.85 -11.89 -2.18
C LEU A 156 11.30 -12.06 -1.71
N VAL A 157 11.59 -13.17 -1.04
CA VAL A 157 12.88 -13.39 -0.39
C VAL A 157 13.55 -14.68 -0.89
N PRO A 158 14.89 -14.68 -0.98
CA PRO A 158 15.66 -15.90 -1.19
C PRO A 158 15.36 -16.97 -0.14
N PHE A 159 15.54 -18.23 -0.50
CA PHE A 159 15.28 -19.37 0.38
C PHE A 159 16.08 -19.33 1.71
N ASP A 160 17.31 -18.82 1.66
CA ASP A 160 18.23 -18.71 2.80
C ASP A 160 17.97 -17.48 3.67
N PHE A 161 17.09 -16.56 3.26
CA PHE A 161 16.76 -15.35 4.02
C PHE A 161 16.26 -15.68 5.44
N ASP A 162 16.70 -14.90 6.44
CA ASP A 162 16.27 -15.03 7.83
C ASP A 162 15.35 -13.87 8.23
N VAL A 163 14.04 -14.17 8.32
CA VAL A 163 12.99 -13.20 8.64
C VAL A 163 13.08 -12.68 10.08
N LYS A 164 13.83 -13.34 10.98
CA LYS A 164 13.92 -12.94 12.39
C LYS A 164 14.62 -11.60 12.62
N LEU A 165 15.30 -11.05 11.62
CA LEU A 165 16.07 -9.81 11.73
C LEU A 165 15.23 -8.56 11.48
N LEU A 166 13.94 -8.70 11.18
CA LEU A 166 13.11 -7.59 10.70
C LEU A 166 12.40 -6.84 11.84
N PRO A 167 12.25 -5.50 11.70
CA PRO A 167 11.55 -4.70 12.67
C PRO A 167 10.06 -5.06 12.75
N ILE A 168 9.53 -5.08 13.97
CA ILE A 168 8.16 -5.55 14.27
C ILE A 168 7.08 -4.58 13.74
N GLN A 169 7.43 -3.31 13.49
CA GLN A 169 6.49 -2.31 12.97
C GLN A 169 7.01 -1.65 11.70
N PRO A 170 6.37 -1.89 10.54
CA PRO A 170 6.69 -1.18 9.33
C PRO A 170 6.27 0.30 9.45
N ILE A 171 7.15 1.20 9.05
CA ILE A 171 6.87 2.64 9.06
C ILE A 171 5.96 2.96 7.87
N SER A 172 4.74 3.43 8.16
CA SER A 172 3.83 3.92 7.13
C SER A 172 4.16 5.37 6.78
N TYR A 173 4.45 5.64 5.50
CA TYR A 173 4.74 6.98 5.00
C TYR A 173 3.88 7.36 3.78
N LEU A 174 3.06 6.43 3.27
CA LEU A 174 2.07 6.67 2.22
C LEU A 174 0.66 6.73 2.81
N PRO A 175 -0.29 7.40 2.12
CA PRO A 175 -1.65 7.56 2.60
C PRO A 175 -2.37 6.22 2.72
N THR A 176 -3.34 6.18 3.63
CA THR A 176 -4.20 5.01 3.82
C THR A 176 -5.23 4.90 2.69
N ILE A 177 -5.78 3.69 2.48
CA ILE A 177 -6.88 3.49 1.52
C ILE A 177 -8.08 4.41 1.78
N LYS A 178 -8.34 4.76 3.05
CA LYS A 178 -9.40 5.69 3.43
C LYS A 178 -9.13 7.07 2.82
N SER A 179 -7.93 7.60 3.01
CA SER A 179 -7.52 8.89 2.46
C SER A 179 -7.54 8.90 0.93
N ILE A 180 -7.18 7.78 0.29
CA ILE A 180 -7.26 7.64 -1.17
C ILE A 180 -8.72 7.67 -1.62
N LYS A 181 -9.63 6.92 -0.99
CA LYS A 181 -11.06 6.90 -1.33
C LYS A 181 -11.77 8.24 -1.08
N GLU A 182 -11.25 9.09 -0.22
CA GLU A 182 -11.73 10.48 -0.04
C GLU A 182 -11.35 11.39 -1.22
N SER A 183 -10.27 11.07 -1.94
CA SER A 183 -9.73 11.86 -3.06
C SER A 183 -10.08 11.27 -4.44
N VAL A 184 -10.14 9.94 -4.54
CA VAL A 184 -10.36 9.18 -5.77
C VAL A 184 -11.74 8.54 -5.73
N HIS A 185 -12.54 8.77 -6.76
CA HIS A 185 -13.86 8.17 -6.88
C HIS A 185 -13.77 6.82 -7.61
N PHE A 186 -13.90 5.72 -6.85
CA PHE A 186 -13.94 4.37 -7.41
C PHE A 186 -15.38 4.03 -7.83
N ILE A 187 -15.59 3.88 -9.14
CA ILE A 187 -16.84 3.49 -9.80
C ILE A 187 -16.63 2.12 -10.44
N SER A 188 -16.25 1.13 -9.61
CA SER A 188 -15.93 -0.22 -10.06
C SER A 188 -16.78 -1.23 -9.30
N ASP A 189 -17.09 -2.35 -9.94
CA ASP A 189 -17.76 -3.49 -9.30
C ASP A 189 -16.83 -4.25 -8.35
N ILE A 190 -15.52 -4.03 -8.46
CA ILE A 190 -14.52 -4.67 -7.62
C ILE A 190 -14.42 -3.94 -6.29
N LYS A 191 -14.57 -4.69 -5.20
CA LYS A 191 -14.29 -4.18 -3.86
C LYS A 191 -12.80 -3.86 -3.73
N THR A 192 -12.53 -2.56 -3.80
CA THR A 192 -11.16 -2.05 -3.80
C THR A 192 -10.64 -1.91 -2.37
N SER A 193 -9.57 -2.63 -2.03
CA SER A 193 -8.86 -2.49 -0.75
C SER A 193 -7.40 -2.87 -0.92
N PHE A 194 -6.49 -1.92 -0.68
CA PHE A 194 -5.05 -2.12 -0.81
C PHE A 194 -4.29 -1.18 0.14
N ASN A 195 -3.02 -1.50 0.42
CA ASN A 195 -2.13 -0.65 1.21
C ASN A 195 -0.98 -0.16 0.32
N LEU A 196 -0.88 1.14 0.06
CA LEU A 196 0.20 1.70 -0.77
C LEU A 196 1.59 1.36 -0.24
N ASN A 197 1.76 1.27 1.07
CA ASN A 197 3.06 0.96 1.67
C ASN A 197 3.53 -0.47 1.30
N THR A 198 2.61 -1.42 1.03
CA THR A 198 2.94 -2.74 0.49
C THR A 198 3.66 -2.66 -0.86
N TYR A 199 3.34 -1.64 -1.65
CA TYR A 199 3.85 -1.46 -3.01
C TYR A 199 4.93 -0.38 -3.10
N ALA A 200 5.38 0.17 -1.98
CA ALA A 200 6.45 1.16 -1.93
C ALA A 200 7.81 0.45 -1.87
N LEU A 201 8.31 0.08 -3.04
CA LEU A 201 9.47 -0.80 -3.21
C LEU A 201 10.78 -0.19 -2.69
N GLU A 202 11.62 -1.00 -2.03
CA GLU A 202 12.99 -0.61 -1.63
C GLU A 202 13.97 -0.70 -2.81
N ALA A 203 15.15 -0.10 -2.67
CA ALA A 203 16.18 -0.18 -3.70
C ALA A 203 16.74 -1.60 -3.77
N ALA A 204 16.57 -2.25 -4.92
CA ALA A 204 17.03 -3.60 -5.21
C ALA A 204 17.26 -3.76 -6.73
N ASP A 205 17.72 -4.94 -7.13
CA ASP A 205 17.76 -5.35 -8.54
C ASP A 205 16.39 -5.90 -8.97
N TYR A 206 15.80 -5.28 -9.98
CA TYR A 206 14.49 -5.63 -10.53
C TYR A 206 14.57 -6.10 -11.99
N ASP A 207 15.76 -6.41 -12.51
CA ASP A 207 15.95 -6.75 -13.92
C ASP A 207 15.33 -8.09 -14.31
N SER A 208 15.12 -8.97 -13.33
CA SER A 208 14.43 -10.26 -13.49
C SER A 208 12.97 -10.11 -13.91
N LYS A 209 12.39 -11.14 -14.55
CA LYS A 209 10.97 -11.14 -14.94
C LYS A 209 10.05 -10.91 -13.73
N LEU A 210 10.36 -11.57 -12.61
CA LEU A 210 9.63 -11.44 -11.36
C LEU A 210 9.76 -10.03 -10.76
N GLY A 211 10.96 -9.43 -10.83
CA GLY A 211 11.19 -8.04 -10.44
C GLY A 211 10.35 -7.06 -11.26
N ARG A 212 10.30 -7.23 -12.58
CA ARG A 212 9.46 -6.42 -13.48
C ARG A 212 7.97 -6.58 -13.19
N ALA A 213 7.51 -7.78 -12.84
CA ALA A 213 6.13 -8.01 -12.42
C ALA A 213 5.80 -7.20 -11.14
N MET A 214 6.69 -7.19 -10.14
CA MET A 214 6.52 -6.35 -8.94
C MET A 214 6.53 -4.85 -9.26
N LEU A 215 7.42 -4.39 -10.15
CA LEU A 215 7.46 -2.99 -10.59
C LEU A 215 6.16 -2.56 -11.29
N LYS A 216 5.60 -3.45 -12.13
CA LYS A 216 4.30 -3.23 -12.78
C LYS A 216 3.18 -3.07 -11.75
N GLN A 217 3.07 -4.00 -10.80
CA GLN A 217 2.03 -3.95 -9.76
C GLN A 217 2.13 -2.67 -8.92
N SER A 218 3.35 -2.29 -8.55
CA SER A 218 3.61 -1.05 -7.82
C SER A 218 3.23 0.19 -8.62
N SER A 219 3.62 0.25 -9.90
CA SER A 219 3.32 1.37 -10.78
C SER A 219 1.82 1.56 -10.99
N ILE A 220 1.07 0.47 -11.16
CA ILE A 220 -0.40 0.48 -11.29
C ILE A 220 -1.04 1.11 -10.05
N ILE A 221 -0.73 0.59 -8.86
CA ILE A 221 -1.35 1.07 -7.62
C ILE A 221 -1.02 2.53 -7.32
N LEU A 222 0.26 2.91 -7.47
CA LEU A 222 0.69 4.27 -7.19
C LEU A 222 0.07 5.25 -8.19
N SER A 223 -0.03 4.88 -9.46
CA SER A 223 -0.66 5.70 -10.51
C SER A 223 -2.17 5.84 -10.30
N ILE A 224 -2.86 4.77 -9.89
CA ILE A 224 -4.30 4.85 -9.59
C ILE A 224 -4.57 5.73 -8.37
N SER A 225 -3.65 5.79 -7.40
CA SER A 225 -3.85 6.62 -6.20
C SER A 225 -3.89 8.14 -6.46
N ILE A 226 -3.53 8.59 -7.66
CA ILE A 226 -3.51 10.01 -8.04
C ILE A 226 -4.61 10.42 -9.04
N VAL A 227 -5.45 9.47 -9.48
CA VAL A 227 -6.53 9.79 -10.44
C VAL A 227 -7.70 10.51 -9.77
N ASP A 228 -8.66 10.96 -10.57
CA ASP A 228 -9.91 11.54 -10.05
C ASP A 228 -11.02 10.49 -10.01
N GLU A 229 -11.16 9.69 -11.07
CA GLU A 229 -12.14 8.61 -11.14
C GLU A 229 -11.47 7.33 -11.66
N PHE A 230 -11.77 6.20 -11.02
CA PHE A 230 -11.36 4.88 -11.46
C PHE A 230 -12.60 4.06 -11.79
N TYR A 231 -12.74 3.60 -13.03
CA TYR A 231 -13.80 2.68 -13.44
C TYR A 231 -13.27 1.25 -13.48
N ASP A 232 -12.22 1.06 -14.29
CA ASP A 232 -11.53 -0.20 -14.49
C ASP A 232 -10.10 0.07 -15.03
N PHE A 233 -9.38 -0.98 -15.43
CA PHE A 233 -8.03 -0.84 -15.97
C PHE A 233 -7.99 -0.25 -17.39
N ASP A 234 -9.10 -0.25 -18.11
CA ASP A 234 -9.21 0.33 -19.45
C ASP A 234 -9.62 1.81 -19.40
N LYS A 235 -10.14 2.26 -18.25
CA LYS A 235 -10.64 3.63 -18.08
C LYS A 235 -10.44 4.21 -16.69
N VAL A 236 -9.57 5.21 -16.65
CA VAL A 236 -9.40 6.16 -15.54
C VAL A 236 -9.53 7.59 -16.04
N ILE A 237 -9.97 8.49 -15.15
CA ILE A 237 -10.18 9.91 -15.46
C ILE A 237 -9.23 10.78 -14.65
N LEU A 238 -8.59 11.72 -15.34
CA LEU A 238 -7.86 12.84 -14.76
C LEU A 238 -8.57 14.15 -15.09
N ASN A 239 -8.87 14.94 -14.07
CA ASN A 239 -9.47 16.26 -14.18
C ASN A 239 -8.42 17.34 -13.92
N GLY A 240 -7.90 17.93 -15.00
CA GLY A 240 -6.97 19.04 -14.96
C GLY A 240 -7.48 20.23 -15.76
N LEU A 241 -6.66 20.76 -16.67
CA LEU A 241 -7.07 21.80 -17.61
C LEU A 241 -8.08 21.26 -18.63
N ARG A 242 -7.94 19.97 -18.96
CA ARG A 242 -8.92 19.19 -19.69
C ARG A 242 -9.21 17.90 -18.94
N ARG A 243 -10.40 17.34 -19.20
CA ARG A 243 -10.74 16.00 -18.74
C ARG A 243 -10.08 15.00 -19.67
N LEU A 244 -9.26 14.11 -19.11
CA LEU A 244 -8.52 13.10 -19.85
C LEU A 244 -8.99 11.71 -19.41
N SER A 245 -9.27 10.84 -20.38
CA SER A 245 -9.68 9.45 -20.16
C SER A 245 -8.60 8.54 -20.75
N LEU A 246 -7.99 7.70 -19.92
CA LEU A 246 -6.88 6.83 -20.33
C LEU A 246 -7.10 5.39 -19.83
N PRO A 247 -6.57 4.38 -20.52
CA PRO A 247 -6.28 3.09 -19.89
C PRO A 247 -5.15 3.24 -18.88
N VAL A 248 -5.13 2.40 -17.85
CA VAL A 248 -4.10 2.46 -16.78
C VAL A 248 -2.74 2.04 -17.33
N TYR A 249 -2.69 0.91 -18.04
CA TYR A 249 -1.45 0.32 -18.53
C TYR A 249 -1.69 -0.57 -19.77
N ASP A 250 -0.62 -0.89 -20.49
CA ASP A 250 -0.61 -1.89 -21.55
C ASP A 250 0.64 -2.80 -21.48
N ALA A 251 0.77 -3.75 -22.42
CA ALA A 251 1.90 -4.68 -22.45
C ALA A 251 3.24 -4.05 -22.89
N SER A 252 3.21 -2.86 -23.49
CA SER A 252 4.40 -2.11 -23.92
C SER A 252 4.99 -1.23 -22.82
N ASP A 253 4.23 -1.00 -21.74
CA ASP A 253 4.67 -0.23 -20.58
C ASP A 253 5.77 -0.93 -19.79
N ASN A 254 7.00 -0.43 -19.93
CA ASN A 254 8.14 -0.91 -19.17
C ASN A 254 8.36 -0.06 -17.92
N CYS A 255 7.99 -0.58 -16.76
CA CYS A 255 8.14 0.11 -15.47
C CYS A 255 9.55 -0.09 -14.92
N THR A 256 10.19 0.99 -14.48
CA THR A 256 11.52 0.96 -13.85
C THR A 256 11.44 1.30 -12.37
N TYR A 257 12.44 0.90 -11.59
CA TYR A 257 12.54 1.28 -10.17
C TYR A 257 12.57 2.81 -9.97
N GLN A 258 13.30 3.53 -10.84
CA GLN A 258 13.36 4.99 -10.82
C GLN A 258 11.97 5.62 -10.99
N PHE A 259 11.18 5.09 -11.93
CA PHE A 259 9.81 5.55 -12.15
C PHE A 259 8.91 5.31 -10.93
N VAL A 260 8.99 4.13 -10.31
CA VAL A 260 8.28 3.82 -9.06
C VAL A 260 8.70 4.78 -7.94
N GLY A 261 10.00 5.05 -7.80
CA GLY A 261 10.52 6.03 -6.83
C GLY A 261 9.91 7.43 -7.04
N SER A 262 9.83 7.89 -8.28
CA SER A 262 9.20 9.17 -8.62
C SER A 262 7.69 9.18 -8.33
N LEU A 263 6.98 8.08 -8.58
CA LEU A 263 5.57 7.93 -8.20
C LEU A 263 5.38 7.99 -6.68
N VAL A 264 6.23 7.32 -5.90
CA VAL A 264 6.20 7.40 -4.43
C VAL A 264 6.36 8.85 -3.96
N GLN A 265 7.29 9.62 -4.55
CA GLN A 265 7.47 11.03 -4.21
C GLN A 265 6.27 11.89 -4.58
N LEU A 266 5.66 11.64 -5.74
CA LEU A 266 4.43 12.32 -6.17
C LEU A 266 3.28 12.06 -5.18
N VAL A 267 3.03 10.79 -4.84
CA VAL A 267 1.96 10.42 -3.91
C VAL A 267 2.20 11.03 -2.53
N LYS A 268 3.43 10.95 -2.00
CA LYS A 268 3.80 11.62 -0.74
C LYS A 268 3.46 13.11 -0.79
N TRP A 269 3.89 13.79 -1.85
CA TRP A 269 3.65 15.22 -1.99
C TRP A 269 2.16 15.55 -2.11
N ILE A 270 1.38 14.83 -2.93
CA ILE A 270 -0.05 15.09 -3.08
C ILE A 270 -0.79 14.94 -1.74
N TYR A 271 -0.48 13.89 -0.98
CA TYR A 271 -1.25 13.54 0.23
C TYR A 271 -0.73 14.17 1.52
N GLU A 272 0.41 14.87 1.50
CA GLU A 272 0.98 15.53 2.68
C GLU A 272 0.15 16.74 3.16
N ASP A 273 -0.41 17.54 2.25
CA ASP A 273 -1.28 18.67 2.60
C ASP A 273 -2.23 19.05 1.47
N ARG A 274 -3.45 19.50 1.81
CA ARG A 274 -4.46 20.02 0.86
C ARG A 274 -4.55 19.20 -0.42
N VAL A 275 -4.81 17.90 -0.25
CA VAL A 275 -4.79 16.86 -1.31
C VAL A 275 -5.41 17.32 -2.62
N ASN A 276 -6.65 17.84 -2.56
CA ASN A 276 -7.38 18.29 -3.75
C ASN A 276 -6.66 19.41 -4.51
N THR A 277 -5.99 20.34 -3.80
CA THR A 277 -5.25 21.44 -4.44
C THR A 277 -3.98 20.92 -5.11
N ARG A 278 -3.18 20.11 -4.39
CA ARG A 278 -1.93 19.57 -4.91
C ARG A 278 -2.17 18.63 -6.09
N LYS A 279 -3.15 17.73 -5.97
CA LYS A 279 -3.59 16.84 -7.06
C LYS A 279 -4.05 17.64 -8.27
N LYS A 280 -4.89 18.66 -8.09
CA LYS A 280 -5.37 19.50 -9.19
C LYS A 280 -4.23 20.21 -9.93
N LEU A 281 -3.29 20.82 -9.21
CA LEU A 281 -2.14 21.51 -9.82
C LEU A 281 -1.27 20.57 -10.64
N PHE A 282 -1.05 19.34 -10.14
CA PHE A 282 -0.35 18.31 -10.89
C PHE A 282 -1.14 17.86 -12.13
N ASN A 283 -2.42 17.54 -11.97
CA ASN A 283 -3.28 17.09 -13.07
C ASN A 283 -3.45 18.17 -14.15
N GLU A 284 -3.50 19.45 -13.79
CA GLU A 284 -3.51 20.56 -14.76
C GLU A 284 -2.31 20.53 -15.70
N ARG A 285 -1.12 20.23 -15.19
CA ARG A 285 0.08 20.14 -16.03
C ARG A 285 0.14 18.82 -16.79
N LEU A 286 -0.14 17.70 -16.13
CA LEU A 286 -0.11 16.38 -16.76
C LEU A 286 -1.11 16.30 -17.92
N THR A 287 -2.35 16.75 -17.71
CA THR A 287 -3.40 16.70 -18.75
C THR A 287 -3.14 17.64 -19.93
N LEU A 288 -2.27 18.65 -19.77
CA LEU A 288 -1.88 19.53 -20.87
C LEU A 288 -0.96 18.83 -21.87
N GLU A 289 -0.06 17.97 -21.38
CA GLU A 289 0.99 17.32 -22.20
C GLU A 289 0.67 15.88 -22.58
N ALA A 290 -0.10 15.18 -21.74
CA ALA A 290 -0.45 13.79 -21.97
C ALA A 290 -1.29 13.63 -23.24
N ASP A 291 -1.10 12.49 -23.92
CA ASP A 291 -1.79 12.10 -25.14
C ASP A 291 -2.88 11.06 -24.82
N ASP A 292 -4.10 11.31 -25.29
CA ASP A 292 -5.30 10.49 -25.04
C ASP A 292 -5.17 9.07 -25.63
N SER A 293 -4.27 8.86 -26.59
CA SER A 293 -4.00 7.56 -27.18
C SER A 293 -3.07 6.66 -26.35
N LYS A 294 -2.46 7.19 -25.28
CA LYS A 294 -1.50 6.47 -24.43
C LYS A 294 -2.12 6.02 -23.12
N THR A 295 -1.41 5.14 -22.40
CA THR A 295 -1.79 4.73 -21.06
C THR A 295 -1.41 5.78 -20.02
N LEU A 296 -2.02 5.72 -18.83
CA LEU A 296 -1.67 6.53 -17.68
C LEU A 296 -0.20 6.33 -17.29
N ILE A 297 0.26 5.07 -17.23
CA ILE A 297 1.66 4.77 -16.93
C ILE A 297 2.57 5.45 -17.95
N LYS A 298 2.28 5.36 -19.25
CA LYS A 298 3.11 6.00 -20.27
C LYS A 298 3.11 7.52 -20.16
N ALA A 299 1.95 8.13 -19.92
CA ALA A 299 1.84 9.57 -19.71
C ALA A 299 2.68 10.03 -18.50
N LEU A 300 2.61 9.30 -17.39
CA LEU A 300 3.41 9.58 -16.20
C LEU A 300 4.90 9.37 -16.44
N GLN A 301 5.31 8.31 -17.15
CA GLN A 301 6.72 8.09 -17.47
C GLN A 301 7.34 9.25 -18.25
N LEU A 302 6.56 9.88 -19.13
CA LEU A 302 7.03 10.98 -19.97
C LEU A 302 7.01 12.33 -19.23
N HIS A 303 5.97 12.58 -18.41
CA HIS A 303 5.66 13.94 -17.95
C HIS A 303 5.67 14.12 -16.43
N LEU A 304 5.88 13.07 -15.63
CA LEU A 304 5.77 13.15 -14.16
C LEU A 304 6.76 14.15 -13.56
N GLY A 305 8.04 14.11 -13.98
CA GLY A 305 9.10 14.97 -13.42
C GLY A 305 8.75 16.45 -13.55
N ASP A 306 8.59 16.90 -14.80
CA ASP A 306 8.28 18.29 -15.14
C ASP A 306 6.94 18.74 -14.55
N SER A 307 5.93 17.86 -14.56
CA SER A 307 4.61 18.17 -13.98
C SER A 307 4.67 18.35 -12.47
N LEU A 308 5.44 17.52 -11.77
CA LEU A 308 5.59 17.60 -10.31
C LEU A 308 6.38 18.84 -9.90
N GLU A 309 7.44 19.18 -10.61
CA GLU A 309 8.24 20.38 -10.33
C GLU A 309 7.40 21.65 -10.49
N GLN A 310 6.70 21.81 -11.62
CA GLN A 310 5.84 22.96 -11.85
C GLN A 310 4.66 23.02 -10.86
N ALA A 311 4.08 21.88 -10.50
CA ALA A 311 3.01 21.85 -9.51
C ALA A 311 3.49 22.29 -8.12
N LYS A 312 4.71 21.91 -7.72
CA LYS A 312 5.34 22.37 -6.46
C LYS A 312 5.61 23.87 -6.47
N GLU A 313 6.16 24.40 -7.56
CA GLU A 313 6.40 25.84 -7.71
C GLU A 313 5.09 26.63 -7.62
N ARG A 314 4.08 26.24 -8.39
CA ARG A 314 2.75 26.88 -8.36
C ARG A 314 2.11 26.81 -6.98
N TYR A 315 2.20 25.66 -6.32
CA TYR A 315 1.67 25.52 -4.96
C TYR A 315 2.38 26.47 -3.98
N ASN A 316 3.71 26.61 -4.08
CA ASN A 316 4.46 27.56 -3.25
C ASN A 316 3.98 29.01 -3.45
N PHE A 317 3.74 29.43 -4.70
CA PHE A 317 3.17 30.75 -4.99
C PHE A 317 1.77 30.91 -4.38
N VAL A 318 0.88 29.92 -4.56
CA VAL A 318 -0.47 29.95 -3.98
C VAL A 318 -0.44 30.05 -2.43
N ILE A 319 0.52 29.38 -1.79
CA ILE A 319 0.70 29.45 -0.34
C ILE A 319 1.23 30.81 0.09
N LEU A 320 2.18 31.39 -0.64
CA LEU A 320 2.71 32.73 -0.36
C LEU A 320 1.62 33.80 -0.50
N ASP A 321 0.88 33.80 -1.60
CA ASP A 321 -0.21 34.76 -1.83
C ASP A 321 -1.28 34.68 -0.73
N ARG A 322 -1.62 33.46 -0.29
CA ARG A 322 -2.54 33.28 0.84
C ARG A 322 -1.97 33.81 2.14
N LYS A 323 -0.68 33.59 2.43
CA LYS A 323 -0.03 34.15 3.63
C LYS A 323 -0.07 35.66 3.63
N ASP A 324 0.21 36.30 2.50
CA ASP A 324 0.16 37.75 2.36
C ASP A 324 -1.27 38.29 2.54
N ALA A 325 -2.28 37.60 1.98
CA ALA A 325 -3.68 37.92 2.21
C ALA A 325 -4.07 37.81 3.69
N TYR A 326 -3.68 36.73 4.38
CA TYR A 326 -3.93 36.57 5.82
C TYR A 326 -3.26 37.64 6.66
N VAL A 327 -2.01 38.03 6.34
CA VAL A 327 -1.31 39.12 7.04
C VAL A 327 -2.03 40.45 6.83
N LYS A 328 -2.58 40.69 5.64
CA LYS A 328 -3.39 41.88 5.36
C LYS A 328 -4.69 41.88 6.17
N GLU A 329 -5.42 40.77 6.18
CA GLU A 329 -6.64 40.62 6.99
C GLU A 329 -6.37 40.83 8.48
N LEU A 330 -5.27 40.30 9.02
CA LEU A 330 -4.86 40.52 10.40
C LEU A 330 -4.53 41.98 10.71
N LYS A 331 -3.87 42.69 9.78
CA LYS A 331 -3.59 44.13 9.92
C LYS A 331 -4.89 44.94 9.92
N ASP A 332 -5.83 44.59 9.07
CA ASP A 332 -7.13 45.26 9.00
C ASP A 332 -7.93 45.01 10.30
N LEU A 333 -7.96 43.77 10.80
CA LEU A 333 -8.56 43.43 12.11
C LEU A 333 -7.92 44.21 13.27
N LEU A 334 -6.59 44.30 13.31
CA LEU A 334 -5.88 45.09 14.33
C LEU A 334 -6.22 46.58 14.25
N LYS A 335 -6.36 47.11 13.04
CA LYS A 335 -6.74 48.50 12.82
C LYS A 335 -8.15 48.77 13.33
N ASP A 336 -9.09 47.88 13.04
CA ASP A 336 -10.47 47.98 13.52
C ASP A 336 -10.56 47.86 15.05
N LEU A 337 -9.81 46.93 15.64
CA LEU A 337 -9.76 46.74 17.09
C LEU A 337 -9.16 47.97 17.79
N ARG A 338 -8.12 48.56 17.20
CA ARG A 338 -7.56 49.83 17.68
C ARG A 338 -8.56 50.98 17.58
N ALA A 339 -9.27 51.10 16.46
CA ALA A 339 -10.31 52.12 16.28
C ALA A 339 -11.45 51.96 17.29
N GLN A 340 -11.89 50.73 17.57
CA GLN A 340 -12.88 50.46 18.62
C GLN A 340 -12.35 50.81 20.01
N SER A 341 -11.11 50.41 20.33
CA SER A 341 -10.46 50.76 21.60
C SER A 341 -10.35 52.27 21.82
N ASP A 342 -10.01 53.03 20.77
CA ASP A 342 -9.95 54.49 20.80
C ASP A 342 -11.35 55.10 21.00
N LEU A 343 -12.38 54.57 20.32
CA LEU A 343 -13.78 54.98 20.53
C LEU A 343 -14.27 54.71 21.95
N TYR A 344 -13.94 53.54 22.52
CA TYR A 344 -14.27 53.22 23.92
C TYR A 344 -13.56 54.17 24.88
N SER A 345 -12.27 54.45 24.65
CA SER A 345 -11.49 55.39 25.46
C SER A 345 -12.07 56.79 25.42
N GLN A 346 -12.49 57.26 24.25
CA GLN A 346 -13.18 58.54 24.09
C GLN A 346 -14.54 58.58 24.82
N LYS A 347 -15.35 57.52 24.69
CA LYS A 347 -16.63 57.40 25.42
C LYS A 347 -16.44 57.41 26.94
N ILE A 348 -15.44 56.67 27.45
CA ILE A 348 -15.10 56.67 28.89
C ILE A 348 -14.69 58.07 29.34
N ARG A 349 -13.82 58.77 28.60
CA ARG A 349 -13.46 60.16 28.93
C ARG A 349 -14.67 61.09 28.92
N GLY A 350 -15.56 60.94 27.93
CA GLY A 350 -16.81 61.72 27.86
C GLY A 350 -17.72 61.46 29.07
N LEU A 351 -17.94 60.19 29.42
CA LEU A 351 -18.71 59.80 30.60
C LEU A 351 -18.08 60.34 31.89
N LEU A 352 -16.76 60.21 32.05
CA LEU A 352 -16.04 60.70 33.22
C LEU A 352 -16.14 62.22 33.35
N SER A 353 -16.00 62.95 32.24
CA SER A 353 -16.12 64.41 32.20
C SER A 353 -17.53 64.88 32.55
N ASN A 354 -18.56 64.20 32.03
CA ASN A 354 -19.95 64.53 32.36
C ASN A 354 -20.27 64.21 33.82
N PHE A 355 -19.84 63.02 34.29
CA PHE A 355 -20.03 62.62 35.68
C PHE A 355 -19.31 63.57 36.66
N LEU A 356 -18.07 63.98 36.38
CA LEU A 356 -17.36 64.96 37.20
C LEU A 356 -18.07 66.31 37.23
N ARG A 357 -18.61 66.76 36.10
CA ARG A 357 -19.41 67.99 36.03
C ARG A 357 -20.67 67.87 36.89
N ASP A 358 -21.38 66.75 36.79
CA ASP A 358 -22.61 66.50 37.55
C ASP A 358 -22.32 66.41 39.06
N VAL A 359 -21.24 65.73 39.46
CA VAL A 359 -20.79 65.69 40.86
C VAL A 359 -20.39 67.06 41.37
N LEU A 360 -19.67 67.86 40.57
CA LEU A 360 -19.27 69.20 40.96
C LEU A 360 -20.50 70.12 41.12
N ALA A 361 -21.46 70.03 40.20
CA ALA A 361 -22.72 70.75 40.29
C ALA A 361 -23.52 70.34 41.54
N ALA A 362 -23.58 69.04 41.84
CA ALA A 362 -24.20 68.54 43.06
C ALA A 362 -23.49 69.04 44.33
N LEU A 363 -22.16 69.05 44.36
CA LEU A 363 -21.37 69.59 45.47
C LEU A 363 -21.58 71.10 45.67
N VAL A 364 -21.65 71.88 44.60
CA VAL A 364 -21.95 73.31 44.66
C VAL A 364 -23.37 73.53 45.19
N LEU A 365 -24.34 72.75 44.74
CA LEU A 365 -25.74 72.86 45.18
C LEU A 365 -25.90 72.46 46.66
N VAL A 366 -25.24 71.40 47.10
CA VAL A 366 -25.14 71.02 48.53
C VAL A 366 -24.42 72.11 49.33
N GLY A 367 -23.33 72.67 48.80
CA GLY A 367 -22.62 73.79 49.42
C GLY A 367 -23.51 75.01 49.61
N PHE A 368 -24.21 75.45 48.57
CA PHE A 368 -25.16 76.57 48.64
C PHE A 368 -26.27 76.29 49.65
N THR A 369 -26.90 75.12 49.61
CA THR A 369 -27.99 74.76 50.54
C THR A 369 -27.53 74.71 52.00
N ILE A 370 -26.28 74.29 52.28
CA ILE A 370 -25.69 74.33 53.61
C ILE A 370 -25.39 75.79 54.02
N PHE A 371 -24.78 76.59 53.17
CA PHE A 371 -24.50 78.01 53.46
C PHE A 371 -25.78 78.82 53.72
N THR A 372 -26.86 78.57 52.96
CA THR A 372 -28.16 79.22 53.18
C THR A 372 -28.89 78.75 54.44
N LYS A 373 -28.45 77.67 55.11
CA LYS A 373 -29.00 77.21 56.39
C LYS A 373 -28.24 77.74 57.62
N PHE A 374 -27.05 78.30 57.43
CA PHE A 374 -26.20 78.86 58.49
C PHE A 374 -26.10 80.40 58.45
N THR A 375 -26.89 81.04 57.58
CA THR A 375 -27.24 82.48 57.66
C THR A 375 -28.71 82.56 58.03
#